data_AF-A0A1G7J4A6-F1
#
_entry.id   AF-A0A1G7J4A6-F1
#
_cell.length_a   1.000
_cell.length_b   1.000
_cell.length_c   1.000
_cell.angle_alpha   90.00
_cell.angle_beta   90.00
_cell.angle_gamma   90.00
#
_symmetry.space_group_name_H-M   'P 1'
#
loop_
_entity.id
_entity.type
_entity.pdbx_description
1 polymer ?
#
loop_
_entity_poly.entity_id
_entity_poly.type
_entity_poly.pdbx_seq_one_letter_code
_entity_poly.pdbx_strand_id
1 'polypeptide(L)'
;MTRGELLHLLIGQGRTRGFEFRRWFVQNTGETWSSYAEALQWLAKGKRAQMLLFSHEFAKSFFQSGERIQYVVEPQTFERVTANGQSLTVNRKAHLRHSSREDVWRFHLREMAVRAEPLHYIRRFLITEETMAAVSRPTVQVVDEDDYDNENLVRETA
;
A
#
# COMPACT_ATOMS: atom_id res chain seq x y z
N MET A 1 -13.21 -4.78 5.19
CA MET A 1 -13.44 -3.54 4.42
C MET A 1 -14.06 -3.88 3.07
N THR A 2 -15.27 -3.41 2.82
CA THR A 2 -15.96 -3.54 1.52
C THR A 2 -15.38 -2.59 0.47
N ARG A 3 -15.71 -2.82 -0.81
CA ARG A 3 -15.27 -1.92 -1.90
C ARG A 3 -15.83 -0.50 -1.77
N GLY A 4 -17.08 -0.38 -1.30
CA GLY A 4 -17.70 0.93 -1.03
C GLY A 4 -16.98 1.66 0.10
N GLU A 5 -16.67 0.97 1.21
CA GLU A 5 -15.87 1.53 2.31
C GLU A 5 -14.48 1.97 1.85
N LEU A 6 -13.79 1.14 1.04
CA LEU A 6 -12.49 1.49 0.49
C LEU A 6 -12.56 2.78 -0.34
N LEU A 7 -13.55 2.87 -1.24
CA LEU A 7 -13.75 4.07 -2.07
C LEU A 7 -14.12 5.28 -1.21
N HIS A 8 -14.91 5.09 -0.15
CA HIS A 8 -15.26 6.16 0.77
C HIS A 8 -14.02 6.76 1.42
N LEU A 9 -13.13 5.91 1.94
CA LEU A 9 -11.88 6.33 2.56
C LEU A 9 -10.94 7.01 1.57
N LEU A 10 -10.78 6.43 0.37
CA LEU A 10 -9.95 7.00 -0.70
C LEU A 10 -10.44 8.40 -1.12
N ILE A 11 -11.75 8.55 -1.33
CA ILE A 11 -12.36 9.83 -1.68
C ILE A 11 -12.23 10.80 -0.50
N GLY A 12 -12.43 10.35 0.74
CA GLY A 12 -12.26 11.15 1.95
C GLY A 12 -10.85 11.75 2.04
N GLN A 13 -9.82 10.91 1.91
CA GLN A 13 -8.42 11.34 1.90
C GLN A 13 -8.08 12.23 0.70
N GLY A 14 -8.67 11.99 -0.47
CA GLY A 14 -8.52 12.91 -1.61
C GLY A 14 -9.16 14.28 -1.31
N ARG A 15 -10.33 14.31 -0.69
CA ARG A 15 -11.08 15.54 -0.40
C ARG A 15 -10.35 16.45 0.59
N THR A 16 -9.69 15.89 1.61
CA THR A 16 -8.86 16.68 2.53
C THR A 16 -7.67 17.35 1.81
N ARG A 17 -7.31 16.84 0.62
CA ARG A 17 -6.26 17.37 -0.26
C ARG A 17 -6.79 18.09 -1.51
N GLY A 18 -8.04 18.54 -1.47
CA GLY A 18 -8.64 19.37 -2.52
C GLY A 18 -9.25 18.61 -3.70
N PHE A 19 -9.43 17.29 -3.62
CA PHE A 19 -10.19 16.55 -4.64
C PHE A 19 -11.69 16.85 -4.53
N GLU A 20 -12.29 17.38 -5.61
CA GLU A 20 -13.70 17.73 -5.65
C GLU A 20 -14.56 16.61 -6.24
N PHE A 21 -14.88 15.61 -5.42
CA PHE A 21 -15.55 14.39 -5.89
C PHE A 21 -16.88 14.65 -6.64
N ARG A 22 -17.71 15.60 -6.18
CA ARG A 22 -18.97 15.95 -6.86
C ARG A 22 -18.74 16.50 -8.25
N ARG A 23 -17.84 17.46 -8.39
CA ARG A 23 -17.50 18.06 -9.69
C ARG A 23 -16.92 16.99 -10.62
N TRP A 24 -15.96 16.23 -10.12
CA TRP A 24 -15.33 15.15 -10.86
C TRP A 24 -16.37 14.13 -11.33
N PHE A 25 -17.28 13.68 -10.46
CA PHE A 25 -18.29 12.67 -10.80
C PHE A 25 -19.15 13.12 -11.97
N VAL A 26 -19.80 14.28 -11.86
CA VAL A 26 -20.69 14.82 -12.91
C VAL A 26 -19.95 15.00 -14.24
N GLN A 27 -18.71 15.51 -14.20
CA GLN A 27 -17.92 15.77 -15.41
C GLN A 27 -17.43 14.50 -16.11
N ASN A 28 -17.18 13.41 -15.37
CA ASN A 28 -16.49 12.23 -15.89
C ASN A 28 -17.41 11.01 -16.09
N THR A 29 -18.59 10.97 -15.47
CA THR A 29 -19.52 9.84 -15.61
C THR A 29 -20.73 10.14 -16.49
N GLY A 30 -21.07 11.43 -16.66
CA GLY A 30 -22.33 11.84 -17.31
C GLY A 30 -23.58 11.51 -16.48
N GLU A 31 -23.41 10.95 -15.28
CA GLU A 31 -24.50 10.64 -14.35
C GLU A 31 -24.93 11.89 -13.60
N THR A 32 -26.22 11.96 -13.26
CA THR A 32 -26.74 13.03 -12.42
C THR A 32 -26.26 12.84 -10.98
N TRP A 33 -25.88 13.94 -10.33
CA TRP A 33 -25.53 13.90 -8.91
C TRP A 33 -26.80 13.92 -8.06
N SER A 34 -27.14 12.79 -7.46
CA SER A 34 -28.21 12.67 -6.47
C SER A 34 -27.67 12.86 -5.05
N SER A 35 -26.80 11.96 -4.60
CA SER A 35 -26.18 11.97 -3.27
C SER A 35 -24.78 11.37 -3.31
N TYR A 36 -24.00 11.66 -2.26
CA TYR A 36 -22.68 11.07 -2.10
C TYR A 36 -22.75 9.53 -2.00
N ALA A 37 -23.72 9.00 -1.25
CA ALA A 37 -23.88 7.57 -1.04
C ALA A 37 -24.23 6.84 -2.35
N GLU A 38 -25.12 7.41 -3.17
CA GLU A 38 -25.48 6.82 -4.46
C GLU A 38 -24.33 6.88 -5.47
N ALA A 39 -23.61 8.01 -5.55
CA ALA A 39 -22.42 8.13 -6.40
C ALA A 39 -21.33 7.11 -6.01
N LEU A 40 -21.17 6.86 -4.70
CA LEU A 40 -20.24 5.85 -4.18
C LEU A 40 -20.69 4.43 -4.54
N GLN A 41 -21.97 4.10 -4.34
CA GLN A 41 -22.53 2.81 -4.74
C GLN A 41 -22.40 2.58 -6.25
N TRP A 42 -22.60 3.64 -7.05
CA TRP A 42 -22.42 3.57 -8.49
C TRP A 42 -20.98 3.24 -8.86
N LEU A 43 -19.98 3.86 -8.22
CA LEU A 43 -18.55 3.57 -8.44
C LEU A 43 -18.11 2.18 -7.97
N ALA A 44 -18.75 1.67 -6.91
CA ALA A 44 -18.46 0.35 -6.38
C ALA A 44 -18.84 -0.78 -7.35
N LYS A 45 -19.70 -0.52 -8.34
CA LYS A 45 -20.15 -1.52 -9.32
C LYS A 45 -19.10 -1.80 -10.40
N GLY A 46 -18.86 -3.09 -10.67
CA GLY A 46 -18.08 -3.57 -11.81
C GLY A 46 -16.66 -3.00 -11.87
N LYS A 47 -16.30 -2.39 -13.00
CA LYS A 47 -14.98 -1.76 -13.21
C LYS A 47 -14.98 -0.23 -13.02
N ARG A 48 -16.10 0.38 -12.61
CA ARG A 48 -16.25 1.85 -12.55
C ARG A 48 -15.29 2.54 -11.59
N ALA A 49 -14.87 1.86 -10.53
CA ALA A 49 -13.82 2.38 -9.64
C ALA A 49 -12.52 2.71 -10.38
N GLN A 50 -12.20 2.00 -11.48
CA GLN A 50 -11.01 2.30 -12.28
C GLN A 50 -11.08 3.70 -12.90
N MET A 51 -12.28 4.23 -13.21
CA MET A 51 -12.45 5.60 -13.69
C MET A 51 -11.92 6.61 -12.66
N LEU A 52 -12.21 6.38 -11.37
CA LEU A 52 -11.68 7.22 -10.29
C LEU A 52 -10.19 7.00 -10.10
N LEU A 53 -9.74 5.74 -10.02
CA LEU A 53 -8.34 5.44 -9.72
C LEU A 53 -7.35 5.97 -10.76
N PHE A 54 -7.74 5.95 -12.04
CA PHE A 54 -6.92 6.45 -13.14
C PHE A 54 -7.23 7.90 -13.51
N SER A 55 -8.10 8.59 -12.76
CA SER A 55 -8.29 10.03 -12.90
C SER A 55 -7.02 10.77 -12.47
N HIS A 56 -6.46 11.56 -13.37
CA HIS A 56 -5.31 12.42 -13.05
C HIS A 56 -5.65 13.44 -11.96
N GLU A 57 -6.88 13.95 -11.96
CA GLU A 57 -7.34 14.89 -10.94
C GLU A 57 -7.32 14.24 -9.56
N PHE A 58 -7.89 13.04 -9.45
CA PHE A 58 -7.87 12.28 -8.20
C PHE A 58 -6.44 11.90 -7.80
N ALA A 59 -5.64 11.36 -8.73
CA ALA A 59 -4.29 10.90 -8.44
C ALA A 59 -3.36 12.04 -7.98
N LYS A 60 -3.49 13.25 -8.53
CA LYS A 60 -2.72 14.42 -8.10
C LYS A 60 -3.07 14.85 -6.68
N SER A 61 -4.35 14.89 -6.34
CA SER A 61 -4.80 15.22 -4.98
C SER A 61 -4.45 14.10 -3.99
N PHE A 62 -4.59 12.83 -4.39
CA PHE A 62 -4.34 11.69 -3.52
C PHE A 62 -2.84 11.48 -3.25
N PHE A 63 -2.00 11.53 -4.28
CA PHE A 63 -0.54 11.38 -4.20
C PHE A 63 0.16 12.75 -4.26
N GLN A 64 -0.20 13.66 -3.36
CA GLN A 64 0.33 15.02 -3.34
C GLN A 64 1.86 15.03 -3.13
N SER A 65 2.57 15.80 -3.96
CA SER A 65 4.01 16.02 -3.83
C SER A 65 4.32 16.88 -2.61
N GLY A 66 5.40 16.55 -1.89
CA GLY A 66 5.87 17.30 -0.72
C GLY A 66 5.16 16.95 0.60
N GLU A 67 3.99 16.30 0.53
CA GLU A 67 3.35 15.73 1.71
C GLU A 67 3.68 14.23 1.82
N ARG A 68 3.96 13.76 3.04
CA ARG A 68 4.42 12.41 3.36
C ARG A 68 3.45 11.35 2.82
N ILE A 69 3.68 10.83 1.61
CA ILE A 69 3.01 9.61 1.13
C ILE A 69 3.57 8.45 1.96
N GLN A 70 2.93 8.15 3.09
CA GLN A 70 3.23 6.97 3.88
C GLN A 70 2.54 5.79 3.23
N TYR A 71 3.30 4.75 2.91
CA TYR A 71 2.75 3.48 2.48
C TYR A 71 3.47 2.34 3.18
N VAL A 72 2.71 1.32 3.53
CA VAL A 72 3.27 0.10 4.10
C VAL A 72 3.91 -0.69 2.96
N VAL A 73 5.22 -0.86 3.03
CA VAL A 73 5.94 -1.86 2.24
C VAL A 73 5.74 -3.20 2.96
N GLU A 74 5.22 -4.21 2.28
CA GLU A 74 5.13 -5.56 2.86
C GLU A 74 6.53 -6.15 3.11
N PRO A 75 6.68 -7.04 4.12
CA PRO A 75 7.95 -7.71 4.35
C PRO A 75 8.40 -8.45 3.09
N GLN A 76 9.64 -8.23 2.68
CA GLN A 76 10.24 -8.93 1.54
C GLN A 76 11.50 -9.65 1.99
N THR A 77 11.59 -10.93 1.60
CA THR A 77 12.77 -11.75 1.77
C THR A 77 13.50 -11.80 0.44
N PHE A 78 14.78 -11.40 0.43
CA PHE A 78 15.63 -11.53 -0.75
C PHE A 78 17.00 -12.06 -0.35
N GLU A 79 17.57 -12.88 -1.22
CA GLU A 79 18.92 -13.40 -1.05
C GLU A 79 19.93 -12.36 -1.53
N ARG A 80 20.88 -12.01 -0.67
CA ARG A 80 22.01 -11.15 -1.01
C ARG A 80 23.28 -11.97 -0.92
N VAL A 81 24.01 -12.08 -2.02
CA VAL A 81 25.36 -12.66 -2.01
C VAL A 81 26.32 -11.62 -1.41
N THR A 82 27.02 -12.00 -0.35
CA THR A 82 28.07 -11.18 0.28
C THR A 82 29.35 -11.21 -0.56
N ALA A 83 30.26 -10.27 -0.30
CA ALA A 83 31.56 -10.21 -0.99
C ALA A 83 32.39 -11.49 -0.87
N ASN A 84 32.08 -12.35 0.12
CA ASN A 84 32.72 -13.64 0.36
C ASN A 84 31.98 -14.83 -0.30
N GLY A 85 31.00 -14.57 -1.17
CA GLY A 85 30.29 -15.62 -1.91
C GLY A 85 29.18 -16.34 -1.15
N GLN A 86 28.91 -16.00 0.12
CA GLN A 86 27.80 -16.57 0.88
C GLN A 86 26.48 -15.85 0.58
N SER A 87 25.42 -16.62 0.30
CA SER A 87 24.04 -16.11 0.18
C SER A 87 23.45 -15.86 1.57
N LEU A 88 23.12 -14.60 1.85
CA LEU A 88 22.46 -14.17 3.08
C LEU A 88 20.99 -13.88 2.77
N THR A 89 20.08 -14.57 3.46
CA THR A 89 18.65 -14.31 3.39
C THR A 89 18.31 -13.06 4.20
N VAL A 90 18.00 -11.95 3.53
CA VAL A 90 17.67 -10.68 4.18
C VAL A 90 16.15 -10.55 4.31
N ASN A 91 15.65 -10.56 5.54
CA ASN A 91 14.25 -10.33 5.84
C ASN A 91 14.02 -8.84 6.15
N ARG A 92 13.42 -8.11 5.21
CA ARG A 92 13.25 -6.65 5.32
C ARG A 92 11.87 -6.35 5.92
N LYS A 93 11.85 -5.76 7.12
CA LYS A 93 10.62 -5.35 7.83
C LYS A 93 9.77 -4.37 7.01
N ALA A 94 8.47 -4.37 7.29
CA ALA A 94 7.56 -3.35 6.80
C ALA A 94 8.00 -1.97 7.30
N HIS A 95 8.19 -1.04 6.36
CA HIS A 95 8.65 0.31 6.67
C HIS A 95 7.90 1.31 5.80
N LEU A 96 7.78 2.53 6.32
CA LEU A 96 7.20 3.66 5.59
C LEU A 96 8.26 4.24 4.66
N ARG A 97 7.95 4.35 3.37
CA ARG A 97 8.80 5.07 2.41
C ARG A 97 8.33 6.50 2.21
N HIS A 98 9.23 7.36 1.78
CA HIS A 98 8.97 8.78 1.51
C HIS A 98 9.36 9.10 0.06
N SER A 99 8.56 9.92 -0.62
CA SER A 99 8.88 10.42 -1.96
C SER A 99 8.63 11.93 -2.00
N SER A 100 9.63 12.70 -2.39
CA SER A 100 9.58 14.16 -2.58
C SER A 100 9.37 14.57 -4.04
N ARG A 101 9.08 13.60 -4.93
CA ARG A 101 8.97 13.84 -6.37
C ARG A 101 7.63 14.49 -6.73
N GLU A 102 7.69 15.56 -7.52
CA GLU A 102 6.52 16.26 -8.06
C GLU A 102 5.61 15.37 -8.93
N ASP A 103 6.21 14.39 -9.60
CA ASP A 103 5.54 13.45 -10.50
C ASP A 103 5.21 12.10 -9.87
N VAL A 104 5.22 12.00 -8.53
CA VAL A 104 4.99 10.73 -7.82
C VAL A 104 3.64 10.09 -8.16
N TRP A 105 2.61 10.89 -8.43
CA TRP A 105 1.31 10.40 -8.90
C TRP A 105 1.41 9.64 -10.23
N ARG A 106 2.27 10.07 -11.16
CA ARG A 106 2.48 9.37 -12.46
C ARG A 106 3.11 8.00 -12.25
N PHE A 107 4.06 7.90 -11.32
CA PHE A 107 4.66 6.63 -10.94
C PHE A 107 3.59 5.66 -10.42
N HIS A 108 2.74 6.10 -9.49
CA HIS A 108 1.69 5.25 -8.94
C HIS A 108 0.61 4.88 -9.95
N LEU A 109 0.28 5.75 -10.91
CA LEU A 109 -0.61 5.38 -12.02
C LEU A 109 -0.02 4.28 -12.89
N ARG A 110 1.29 4.35 -13.23
CA ARG A 110 1.97 3.30 -14.01
C ARG A 110 1.99 1.97 -13.26
N GLU A 111 2.32 2.01 -11.97
CA GLU A 111 2.32 0.84 -11.10
C GLU A 111 0.93 0.21 -10.96
N MET A 112 -0.13 1.01 -10.91
CA MET A 112 -1.51 0.52 -10.89
C MET A 112 -1.91 -0.07 -12.25
N ALA A 113 -1.48 0.52 -13.36
CA ALA A 113 -1.88 0.11 -14.71
C ALA A 113 -1.43 -1.31 -15.07
N VAL A 114 -0.31 -1.79 -14.52
CA VAL A 114 0.21 -3.14 -14.77
C VAL A 114 -0.38 -4.21 -13.84
N ARG A 115 -1.24 -3.83 -12.88
CA ARG A 115 -1.80 -4.75 -11.90
C ARG A 115 -3.20 -5.20 -12.29
N ALA A 116 -3.47 -6.50 -12.10
CA ALA A 116 -4.82 -7.05 -12.24
C ALA A 116 -5.82 -6.41 -11.27
N GLU A 117 -5.35 -6.02 -10.07
CA GLU A 117 -6.17 -5.42 -9.02
C GLU A 117 -5.63 -4.06 -8.53
N PRO A 118 -5.92 -2.95 -9.24
CA PRO A 118 -5.47 -1.61 -8.85
C PRO A 118 -6.02 -1.14 -7.48
N LEU A 119 -7.23 -1.57 -7.11
CA LEU A 119 -7.82 -1.26 -5.81
C LEU A 119 -7.01 -1.84 -4.65
N HIS A 120 -6.46 -3.04 -4.82
CA HIS A 120 -5.59 -3.65 -3.82
C HIS A 120 -4.32 -2.84 -3.63
N TYR A 121 -3.72 -2.38 -4.73
CA TYR A 121 -2.53 -1.54 -4.69
C TYR A 121 -2.74 -0.23 -3.93
N ILE A 122 -3.81 0.52 -4.26
CA ILE A 122 -4.01 1.84 -3.66
C ILE A 122 -4.42 1.78 -2.18
N ARG A 123 -5.00 0.66 -1.74
CA ARG A 123 -5.40 0.45 -0.34
C ARG A 123 -4.24 0.66 0.65
N ARG A 124 -3.00 0.32 0.27
CA ARG A 124 -1.82 0.44 1.13
C ARG A 124 -1.44 1.88 1.52
N PHE A 125 -2.08 2.88 0.91
CA PHE A 125 -1.88 4.31 1.16
C PHE A 125 -2.96 4.91 2.06
N LEU A 126 -3.94 4.10 2.47
CA LEU A 126 -4.89 4.49 3.50
C LEU A 126 -4.22 4.27 4.86
N ILE A 127 -3.77 5.35 5.49
CA ILE A 127 -3.29 5.31 6.86
C ILE A 127 -4.53 5.21 7.77
N THR A 128 -4.98 4.00 8.04
CA THR A 128 -6.00 3.76 9.07
C THR A 128 -5.33 3.59 10.45
N GLU A 129 -6.05 3.82 11.55
CA GLU A 129 -5.55 3.56 12.91
C GLU A 129 -5.02 2.11 13.04
N GLU A 130 -5.67 1.16 12.38
CA GLU A 130 -5.25 -0.24 12.26
C GLU A 130 -3.88 -0.40 11.56
N THR A 131 -3.61 0.44 10.55
CA THR A 131 -2.32 0.46 9.83
C THR A 131 -1.19 1.01 10.72
N MET A 132 -1.48 2.03 11.53
CA MET A 132 -0.53 2.53 12.54
C MET A 132 -0.29 1.51 13.67
N ALA A 133 -1.33 0.79 14.09
CA ALA A 133 -1.23 -0.28 15.09
C ALA A 133 -0.41 -1.49 14.60
N ALA A 134 -0.58 -1.88 13.32
CA ALA A 134 0.17 -2.98 12.71
C ALA A 134 1.67 -2.69 12.57
N VAL A 135 2.05 -1.45 12.28
CA VAL A 135 3.46 -1.01 12.24
C VAL A 135 4.08 -0.95 13.64
N SER A 136 3.26 -0.70 14.67
CA SER A 136 3.72 -0.58 16.07
C SER A 136 3.83 -1.93 16.79
N ARG A 137 3.33 -3.03 16.21
CA ARG A 137 3.42 -4.36 16.82
C ARG A 137 4.83 -4.92 16.58
N PRO A 138 5.63 -5.23 17.63
CA PRO A 138 6.87 -5.94 17.43
C PRO A 138 6.54 -7.30 16.80
N THR A 139 7.20 -7.60 15.69
CA THR A 139 7.11 -8.93 15.06
C THR A 139 7.65 -9.93 16.08
N VAL A 140 6.77 -10.79 16.62
CA VAL A 140 7.22 -11.98 17.34
C VAL A 140 8.03 -12.76 16.33
N GLN A 141 9.36 -12.81 16.54
CA GLN A 141 10.20 -13.75 15.83
C GLN A 141 9.67 -15.12 16.26
N VAL A 142 9.04 -15.84 15.33
CA VAL A 142 8.91 -17.28 15.46
C VAL A 142 10.35 -17.77 15.40
N VAL A 143 10.90 -18.08 16.57
CA VAL A 143 12.13 -18.84 16.67
C VAL A 143 11.71 -20.21 16.18
N ASP A 144 12.23 -20.65 15.04
CA ASP A 144 12.13 -22.04 14.64
C ASP A 144 12.86 -22.83 15.75
N GLU A 145 12.06 -23.39 16.66
CA GLU A 145 12.47 -24.46 17.57
C GLU A 145 12.76 -25.66 16.69
N ASP A 146 14.01 -25.86 16.30
CA ASP A 146 14.58 -27.14 15.93
C ASP A 146 16.12 -27.02 15.93
N ASP A 147 16.75 -27.44 17.04
CA ASP A 147 18.00 -28.20 16.96
C ASP A 147 18.11 -29.09 18.21
N TYR A 148 17.50 -30.27 18.07
CA TYR A 148 17.87 -31.47 18.81
C TYR A 148 19.33 -31.83 18.47
N ASP A 149 20.05 -32.37 19.45
CA ASP A 149 21.27 -33.16 19.28
C ASP A 149 22.58 -32.45 18.87
N ASN A 150 23.40 -32.11 19.88
CA ASN A 150 24.84 -32.28 19.73
C ASN A 150 25.48 -32.83 21.01
N GLU A 151 25.12 -34.06 21.36
CA GLU A 151 26.06 -34.97 22.03
C GLU A 151 27.12 -35.39 21.00
N ASN A 152 28.38 -34.96 21.16
CA ASN A 152 29.51 -35.88 21.38
C ASN A 152 30.89 -35.23 21.22
N LEU A 153 31.74 -35.49 22.22
CA LEU A 153 33.14 -35.98 22.13
C LEU A 153 34.17 -35.20 21.27
N VAL A 154 35.43 -34.94 21.67
CA VAL A 154 36.24 -35.34 22.83
C VAL A 154 37.70 -34.82 22.67
N ARG A 155 38.49 -34.89 23.76
CA ARG A 155 39.98 -34.94 23.92
C ARG A 155 40.76 -33.61 23.85
N GLU A 156 41.31 -33.13 24.98
CA GLU A 156 42.60 -33.50 25.63
C GLU A 156 43.83 -32.98 24.85
N THR A 157 44.62 -32.03 25.34
CA THR A 157 45.81 -32.13 26.23
C THR A 157 46.55 -30.77 26.07
N ALA A 158 47.37 -30.20 26.96
CA ALA A 158 48.23 -30.69 28.05
C ALA A 158 48.42 -29.57 29.10
#